data_AF-A0A1V0QYZ9-F1
#
_entry.id   AF-A0A1V0QYZ9-F1
#
_cell.length_a   1.000
_cell.length_b   1.000
_cell.length_c   1.000
_cell.angle_alpha   90.00
_cell.angle_beta   90.00
_cell.angle_gamma   90.00
#
_symmetry.space_group_name_H-M   'P 1'
#
loop_
_entity.id
_entity.type
_entity.pdbx_description
1 polymer ?
#
loop_
_entity_poly.entity_id
_entity_poly.type
_entity_poly.pdbx_seq_one_letter_code
_entity_poly.pdbx_strand_id
1 'polypeptide(L)'
;MTIDADLNVSEDGLTKLADDMDSMQRYLDRQVRRMDAVVDRIEAGWRGETGSAYRALHRAAAEDTVRIREILVVLEQAVRMSRNGFTQQELDTLQSFRGVHSSVDVAREVDRLSEGPASPGPRSSLLDI
;
A
#
# COMPACT_ATOMS: atom_id res chain seq x y z
N MET A 1 12.48 -28.43 -23.40
CA MET A 1 12.99 -27.78 -22.17
C MET A 1 11.77 -27.46 -21.32
N THR A 2 11.28 -28.45 -20.61
CA THR A 2 10.17 -28.33 -19.66
C THR A 2 10.73 -27.68 -18.41
N ILE A 3 10.19 -26.52 -18.03
CA ILE A 3 10.47 -25.93 -16.73
C ILE A 3 9.60 -26.69 -15.73
N ASP A 4 10.12 -27.80 -15.23
CA ASP A 4 9.66 -28.43 -13.99
C ASP A 4 10.10 -27.54 -12.83
N ALA A 5 9.43 -26.41 -12.66
CA ALA A 5 9.42 -25.71 -11.38
C ALA A 5 8.31 -26.35 -10.55
N ASP A 6 8.51 -27.61 -10.14
CA ASP A 6 7.73 -28.20 -9.06
C ASP A 6 8.15 -27.49 -7.77
N LEU A 7 7.55 -26.32 -7.56
CA LEU A 7 7.57 -25.63 -6.29
C LEU A 7 6.72 -26.48 -5.35
N ASN A 8 7.31 -27.53 -4.78
CA ASN A 8 6.72 -28.36 -3.75
C ASN A 8 6.62 -27.53 -2.45
N VAL A 9 5.70 -26.56 -2.46
CA VAL A 9 5.36 -25.71 -1.33
C VAL A 9 4.05 -26.26 -0.76
N SER A 10 4.06 -26.60 0.52
CA SER A 10 2.85 -27.07 1.20
C SER A 10 1.76 -25.99 1.20
N GLU A 11 0.50 -26.42 1.26
CA GLU A 11 -0.65 -25.52 1.39
C GLU A 11 -0.50 -24.56 2.60
N ASP A 12 0.08 -25.06 3.69
CA ASP A 12 0.41 -24.27 4.89
C ASP A 12 1.47 -23.20 4.58
N GLY A 13 2.47 -23.54 3.75
CA GLY A 13 3.52 -22.60 3.32
C GLY A 13 2.97 -21.48 2.45
N LEU A 14 2.05 -21.79 1.53
CA LEU A 14 1.38 -20.79 0.70
C LEU A 14 0.44 -19.90 1.53
N THR A 15 -0.29 -20.49 2.49
CA THR A 15 -1.12 -19.71 3.42
C THR A 15 -0.27 -18.73 4.22
N LYS A 16 0.84 -19.20 4.79
CA LYS A 16 1.77 -18.34 5.53
C LYS A 16 2.34 -17.22 4.65
N LEU A 17 2.74 -17.52 3.42
CA LEU A 17 3.28 -16.52 2.50
C LEU A 17 2.25 -15.43 2.19
N ALA A 18 0.98 -15.79 1.97
CA ALA A 18 -0.08 -14.81 1.77
C ALA A 18 -0.27 -13.91 3.01
N ASP A 19 -0.25 -14.50 4.20
CA ASP A 19 -0.39 -13.73 5.45
C ASP A 19 0.84 -12.83 5.74
N ASP A 20 2.03 -13.26 5.33
CA ASP A 20 3.26 -12.46 5.37
C ASP A 20 3.17 -11.27 4.38
N MET A 21 2.62 -11.47 3.18
CA MET A 21 2.38 -10.40 2.21
C MET A 21 1.38 -9.36 2.72
N ASP A 22 0.25 -9.79 3.28
CA ASP A 22 -0.74 -8.94 3.94
C ASP A 22 -0.12 -8.14 5.10
N SER A 23 0.73 -8.79 5.90
CA SER A 23 1.48 -8.13 6.97
C SER A 23 2.46 -7.07 6.45
N MET A 24 3.10 -7.31 5.32
CA MET A 24 3.99 -6.35 4.68
C MET A 24 3.23 -5.16 4.09
N GLN A 25 2.06 -5.37 3.50
CA GLN A 25 1.18 -4.29 3.04
C GLN A 25 0.84 -3.32 4.19
N ARG A 26 0.39 -3.85 5.34
CA ARG A 26 0.13 -3.05 6.54
C ARG A 26 1.36 -2.34 7.08
N TYR A 27 2.53 -2.98 6.98
CA TYR A 27 3.79 -2.37 7.42
C TYR A 27 4.16 -1.17 6.54
N LEU A 28 4.03 -1.30 5.21
CA LEU A 28 4.29 -0.23 4.25
C LEU A 28 3.37 0.98 4.50
N ASP A 29 2.07 0.77 4.75
CA ASP A 29 1.14 1.85 5.09
C ASP A 29 1.53 2.61 6.36
N ARG A 30 1.97 1.88 7.40
CA ARG A 30 2.46 2.50 8.64
C ARG A 30 3.73 3.31 8.40
N GLN A 31 4.61 2.85 7.52
CA GLN A 31 5.85 3.54 7.22
C GLN A 31 5.61 4.85 6.48
N VAL A 32 4.68 4.89 5.52
CA VAL A 32 4.28 6.15 4.86
C VAL A 32 3.75 7.16 5.88
N ARG A 33 2.77 6.76 6.70
CA ARG A 33 2.18 7.62 7.74
C ARG A 33 3.22 8.13 8.74
N ARG A 34 4.17 7.28 9.12
CA ARG A 34 5.24 7.65 10.05
C ARG A 34 6.21 8.64 9.43
N MET A 35 6.56 8.46 8.16
CA MET A 35 7.45 9.40 7.47
C MET A 35 6.77 10.77 7.28
N ASP A 36 5.47 10.82 6.98
CA ASP A 36 4.71 12.09 6.95
C ASP A 36 4.71 12.80 8.31
N ALA A 37 4.42 12.09 9.39
CA ALA A 37 4.43 12.67 10.73
C ALA A 37 5.81 13.23 11.14
N VAL A 38 6.90 12.67 10.60
CA VAL A 38 8.26 13.18 10.79
C VAL A 38 8.47 14.46 9.96
N VAL A 39 8.00 14.49 8.71
CA VAL A 39 8.05 15.70 7.85
C VAL A 39 7.32 16.85 8.54
N ASP A 40 6.09 16.64 9.01
CA ASP A 40 5.29 17.68 9.67
C ASP A 40 5.94 18.23 10.94
N ARG A 41 6.66 17.37 11.68
CA ARG A 41 7.39 17.80 12.89
C ARG A 41 8.64 18.63 12.56
N ILE A 42 9.34 18.30 11.48
CA ILE A 42 10.59 18.95 11.09
C ILE A 42 10.33 20.25 10.31
N GLU A 43 9.19 20.34 9.63
CA GLU A 43 8.80 21.47 8.80
C GLU A 43 8.85 22.85 9.47
N ALA A 44 8.65 22.89 10.78
CA ALA A 44 8.76 24.12 11.55
C ALA A 44 10.15 24.79 11.40
N GLY A 45 11.19 24.01 11.08
CA GLY A 45 12.58 24.46 10.91
C GLY A 45 13.07 24.61 9.47
N TRP A 46 12.36 24.11 8.45
CA TRP A 46 12.84 24.02 7.06
C TRP A 46 12.03 24.84 6.06
N ARG A 47 11.47 25.98 6.46
CA ARG A 47 10.78 26.89 5.55
C ARG A 47 11.73 27.40 4.47
N GLY A 48 11.50 27.02 3.21
CA GLY A 48 12.31 27.42 2.05
C GLY A 48 12.42 26.32 0.98
N GLU A 49 13.31 26.54 0.00
CA GLU A 49 13.54 25.64 -1.14
C GLU A 49 13.91 24.21 -0.69
N THR A 50 14.73 24.07 0.36
CA THR A 50 15.12 22.77 0.92
C THR A 50 13.92 21.98 1.48
N GLY A 51 12.98 22.66 2.15
CA GLY A 51 11.76 22.01 2.65
C GLY A 51 10.88 21.50 1.52
N SER A 52 10.76 22.28 0.43
CA SER A 52 10.03 21.87 -0.77
C SER A 52 10.69 20.66 -1.45
N ALA A 53 12.01 20.66 -1.60
CA ALA A 53 12.75 19.54 -2.19
C ALA A 53 12.59 18.26 -1.36
N TYR A 54 12.64 18.37 -0.02
CA TYR A 54 12.44 17.23 0.87
C TYR A 54 11.00 16.69 0.80
N ARG A 55 9.98 17.55 0.75
CA ARG A 55 8.59 17.14 0.56
C ARG A 55 8.36 16.42 -0.76
N ALA A 56 8.98 16.88 -1.85
CA ALA A 56 8.91 16.22 -3.14
C ALA A 56 9.52 14.81 -3.09
N LEU A 57 10.69 14.66 -2.47
CA LEU A 57 11.34 13.36 -2.28
C LEU A 57 10.48 12.42 -1.42
N HIS A 58 9.90 12.94 -0.33
CA HIS A 58 9.01 12.17 0.53
C HIS A 58 7.80 11.66 -0.25
N ARG A 59 7.14 12.54 -1.01
CA ARG A 59 6.00 12.18 -1.83
C ARG A 59 6.35 11.09 -2.83
N ALA A 60 7.48 11.20 -3.53
CA ALA A 60 7.93 10.16 -4.46
C ALA A 60 8.15 8.81 -3.76
N ALA A 61 8.76 8.80 -2.57
CA ALA A 61 8.94 7.57 -1.80
C ALA A 61 7.61 6.96 -1.31
N ALA A 62 6.64 7.80 -0.94
CA ALA A 62 5.29 7.35 -0.60
C ALA A 62 4.56 6.74 -1.81
N GLU A 63 4.69 7.35 -3.00
CA GLU A 63 4.12 6.84 -4.25
C GLU A 63 4.71 5.47 -4.62
N ASP A 64 6.02 5.30 -4.49
CA ASP A 64 6.67 4.01 -4.71
C ASP A 64 6.21 2.96 -3.69
N THR A 65 6.03 3.36 -2.44
CA THR A 65 5.53 2.47 -1.37
C THR A 65 4.12 1.98 -1.67
N VAL A 66 3.22 2.87 -2.09
CA VAL A 66 1.87 2.51 -2.54
C VAL A 66 1.95 1.55 -3.72
N ARG A 67 2.78 1.83 -4.74
CA ARG A 67 2.94 0.94 -5.89
C ARG A 67 3.39 -0.47 -5.51
N ILE A 68 4.34 -0.58 -4.57
CA ILE A 68 4.78 -1.88 -4.03
C ILE A 68 3.61 -2.58 -3.31
N ARG A 69 2.82 -1.85 -2.52
CA ARG A 69 1.63 -2.40 -1.85
C ARG A 69 0.64 -2.98 -2.85
N GLU A 70 0.33 -2.26 -3.93
CA GLU A 70 -0.58 -2.72 -4.98
C GLU A 70 -0.10 -4.03 -5.63
N ILE A 71 1.21 -4.13 -5.90
CA ILE A 71 1.81 -5.37 -6.42
C ILE A 71 1.65 -6.51 -5.41
N LEU A 72 1.90 -6.25 -4.13
CA LEU A 72 1.78 -7.25 -3.07
C LEU A 72 0.34 -7.76 -2.92
N VAL A 73 -0.68 -6.92 -3.08
CA VAL A 73 -2.09 -7.36 -3.04
C VAL A 73 -2.38 -8.37 -4.15
N VAL A 74 -1.93 -8.08 -5.37
CA VAL A 74 -2.15 -8.99 -6.51
C VAL A 74 -1.39 -10.30 -6.31
N LEU A 75 -0.16 -10.23 -5.79
CA LEU A 75 0.64 -11.42 -5.50
C LEU A 75 0.04 -12.25 -4.37
N GLU A 76 -0.45 -11.62 -3.29
CA GLU A 76 -1.14 -12.31 -2.20
C GLU A 76 -2.35 -13.09 -2.74
N GLN A 77 -3.18 -12.43 -3.54
CA GLN A 77 -4.35 -13.06 -4.13
C GLN A 77 -3.97 -14.25 -5.01
N ALA A 78 -2.91 -14.12 -5.82
CA ALA A 78 -2.39 -15.21 -6.63
C ALA A 78 -1.89 -16.38 -5.76
N VAL A 79 -1.20 -16.10 -4.65
CA VAL A 79 -0.72 -17.11 -3.71
C VAL A 79 -1.88 -17.82 -3.01
N ARG A 80 -2.91 -17.09 -2.57
CA ARG A 80 -4.11 -17.68 -1.96
C ARG A 80 -4.84 -18.61 -2.92
N MET A 81 -4.92 -18.23 -4.21
CA MET A 81 -5.57 -19.03 -5.25
C MET A 81 -4.71 -20.23 -5.67
N SER A 82 -3.39 -20.10 -5.62
CA SER A 82 -2.46 -21.21 -5.87
C SER A 82 -2.52 -22.31 -4.80
N ARG A 83 -3.11 -22.04 -3.62
CA ARG A 83 -3.12 -22.97 -2.48
C ARG A 83 -3.71 -24.33 -2.84
N ASN A 84 -4.77 -24.37 -3.65
CA ASN A 84 -5.45 -25.62 -4.01
C ASN A 84 -5.12 -26.08 -5.44
N GLY A 85 -4.09 -25.48 -6.08
CA GLY A 85 -3.82 -25.61 -7.51
C GLY A 85 -4.73 -24.72 -8.36
N PHE A 86 -4.17 -24.04 -9.38
CA PHE A 86 -4.93 -23.08 -10.19
C PHE A 86 -6.00 -23.75 -11.07
N THR A 87 -7.23 -23.29 -10.96
CA THR A 87 -8.31 -23.55 -11.92
C THR A 87 -8.38 -22.45 -13.00
N GLN A 88 -9.02 -22.75 -14.14
CA GLN A 88 -9.21 -21.77 -15.23
C GLN A 88 -9.95 -20.50 -14.76
N GLN A 89 -10.99 -20.69 -13.93
CA GLN A 89 -11.80 -19.61 -13.37
C GLN A 89 -11.00 -18.71 -12.42
N GLU A 90 -10.05 -19.29 -11.69
CA GLU A 90 -9.13 -18.54 -10.82
C GLU A 90 -8.13 -17.71 -11.65
N LEU A 91 -7.62 -18.25 -12.75
CA LEU A 91 -6.75 -17.48 -13.65
C LEU A 91 -7.48 -16.27 -14.26
N ASP A 92 -8.73 -16.44 -14.68
CA ASP A 92 -9.57 -15.35 -15.19
C ASP A 92 -9.87 -14.29 -14.12
N THR A 93 -10.07 -14.74 -12.88
CA THR A 93 -10.26 -13.87 -11.71
C THR A 93 -9.00 -13.05 -11.42
N LEU A 94 -7.80 -13.66 -11.50
CA LEU A 94 -6.54 -12.94 -11.34
C LEU A 94 -6.29 -11.90 -12.43
N GLN A 95 -6.62 -12.23 -13.69
CA GLN A 95 -6.53 -11.26 -14.78
C GLN A 95 -7.46 -10.07 -14.56
N SER A 96 -8.69 -10.34 -14.10
CA SER A 96 -9.67 -9.30 -13.76
C SER A 96 -9.17 -8.41 -12.61
N PHE A 97 -8.62 -9.01 -11.54
CA PHE A 97 -8.03 -8.26 -10.43
C PHE A 97 -6.86 -7.39 -10.87
N ARG A 98 -5.97 -7.90 -11.74
CA ARG A 98 -4.86 -7.11 -12.29
C ARG A 98 -5.35 -5.90 -13.09
N GLY A 99 -6.43 -6.05 -13.85
CA GLY A 99 -7.06 -4.96 -14.59
C GLY A 99 -7.63 -3.88 -13.68
N VAL A 100 -8.31 -4.28 -12.59
CA VAL A 100 -8.85 -3.34 -11.59
C VAL A 100 -7.72 -2.68 -10.78
N HIS A 101 -6.69 -3.41 -10.36
CA HIS A 101 -5.55 -2.84 -9.63
C HIS A 101 -4.73 -1.85 -10.46
N SER A 102 -4.64 -2.06 -11.77
CA SER A 102 -4.01 -1.08 -12.67
C SER A 102 -4.70 0.28 -12.68
N SER A 103 -5.92 0.40 -12.12
CA SER A 103 -6.66 1.66 -12.02
C SER A 103 -6.46 2.42 -10.71
N VAL A 104 -5.66 1.91 -9.77
CA VAL A 104 -5.40 2.62 -8.51
C VAL A 104 -4.61 3.90 -8.79
N ASP A 105 -5.22 5.02 -8.44
CA ASP A 105 -4.59 6.33 -8.48
C ASP A 105 -3.63 6.46 -7.30
N VAL A 106 -2.34 6.20 -7.58
CA VAL A 106 -1.25 6.23 -6.61
C VAL A 106 -1.15 7.58 -5.92
N ALA A 107 -1.32 8.69 -6.65
CA ALA A 107 -1.22 10.03 -6.08
C ALA A 107 -2.34 10.27 -5.06
N ARG A 108 -3.57 9.88 -5.38
CA ARG A 108 -4.71 9.99 -4.44
C ARG A 108 -4.58 9.08 -3.23
N GLU A 109 -4.00 7.90 -3.38
CA GLU A 109 -3.74 7.00 -2.24
C GLU A 109 -2.70 7.59 -1.30
N VAL A 110 -1.61 8.16 -1.85
CA VAL A 110 -0.62 8.87 -1.06
C VAL A 110 -1.26 10.01 -0.29
N ASP A 111 -2.08 10.85 -0.95
CA ASP A 111 -2.78 11.95 -0.28
C ASP A 111 -3.64 11.45 0.89
N ARG A 112 -4.40 10.35 0.69
CA ARG A 112 -5.21 9.74 1.76
C ARG A 112 -4.37 9.21 2.92
N LEU A 113 -3.19 8.66 2.65
CA LEU A 113 -2.28 8.18 3.69
C LEU A 113 -1.63 9.33 4.46
N SER A 114 -1.35 10.43 3.77
CA SER A 114 -0.76 11.65 4.34
C SER A 114 -1.75 12.48 5.15
N GLU A 115 -3.00 12.59 4.73
CA GLU A 115 -4.04 13.37 5.44
C GLU A 115 -4.52 12.70 6.74
N GLY A 116 -4.30 11.38 6.88
CA GLY A 116 -4.85 10.59 7.99
C GLY A 116 -6.38 10.55 8.00
N PRO A 117 -7.03 9.83 8.95
CA PRO A 117 -8.48 9.94 9.10
C PRO A 117 -8.82 11.40 9.45
N ALA A 118 -9.69 12.02 8.64
CA ALA A 118 -10.10 13.41 8.79
C ALA A 118 -10.34 13.75 10.27
N SER A 119 -9.46 14.56 10.86
CA SER A 119 -9.75 15.14 12.16
C SER A 119 -11.10 15.85 12.04
N PRO A 120 -12.08 15.57 12.93
CA PRO A 120 -13.31 16.32 12.91
C PRO A 120 -12.93 17.78 13.12
N GLY A 121 -13.17 18.59 12.09
CA GLY A 121 -12.83 20.02 12.10
C GLY A 121 -13.36 20.69 13.38
N PRO A 122 -12.73 21.77 13.85
CA PRO A 122 -13.12 22.43 15.08
C PRO A 122 -14.60 22.78 15.02
N ARG A 123 -15.41 22.14 15.87
CA ARG A 123 -16.78 22.55 16.12
C ARG A 123 -16.73 23.83 16.95
N SER A 124 -16.45 24.95 16.27
CA SER A 124 -16.69 26.28 16.82
C SER A 124 -18.20 26.51 16.92
N SER A 125 -18.78 25.95 17.97
CA SER A 125 -20.02 26.42 18.55
C SER A 125 -19.65 27.44 19.63
N LEU A 126 -19.34 28.67 19.22
CA LEU A 126 -19.46 29.80 20.15
C LEU A 126 -20.94 30.17 20.21
N LEU A 127 -21.65 29.39 21.03
CA LEU A 127 -22.86 29.80 21.71
C LEU A 127 -22.48 30.96 22.65
N ASP A 128 -23.12 32.10 22.43
CA ASP A 128 -24.05 32.67 23.42
C ASP A 128 -23.46 32.93 24.82
N ILE A 129 -22.88 34.13 25.02
CA ILE A 129 -23.03 35.02 26.20
C ILE A 129 -22.82 36.47 25.75
#